data_AF-A0A0R3QFI5-F1
#
_entry.id   AF-A0A0R3QFI5-F1
#
_cell.length_a   1.000
_cell.length_b   1.000
_cell.length_c   1.000
_cell.angle_alpha   90.00
_cell.angle_beta   90.00
_cell.angle_gamma   90.00
#
_symmetry.space_group_name_H-M   'P 1'
#
loop_
_entity.id
_entity.type
_entity.pdbx_description
1 polymer ?
#
loop_
_entity_poly.entity_id
_entity_poly.type
_entity_poly.pdbx_seq_one_letter_code
_entity_poly.pdbx_strand_id
1 'polypeptide(L)'
;MKFGAIHLLVCMSIAPIIICQQRHKDKDDAYVDLVPLNLIPEGCSLDSYYGYGIIDGSLEKCDKYSEAKAGGEEFSSEYEEIKCRTLRVHGRMKNNKCECKPGWKGPICNEYYGCPTGFSLYNSV
;
A
#
# COMPACT_ATOMS: atom_id res chain seq x y z
N MET A 1 13.81 18.47 61.19
CA MET A 1 13.51 17.24 60.44
C MET A 1 12.59 17.60 59.28
N LYS A 2 13.12 17.71 58.06
CA LYS A 2 12.34 18.00 56.84
C LYS A 2 12.79 17.04 55.74
N PHE A 3 12.34 15.80 55.83
CA PHE A 3 12.47 14.77 54.79
C PHE A 3 11.09 14.14 54.64
N GLY A 4 10.23 14.73 53.81
CA GLY A 4 8.86 14.23 53.69
C GLY A 4 8.09 14.60 52.43
N ALA A 5 8.65 15.44 51.55
CA ALA A 5 7.92 15.89 50.36
C ALA A 5 8.64 15.60 49.03
N ILE A 6 9.85 15.05 49.05
CA ILE A 6 10.66 14.88 47.83
C ILE A 6 10.45 13.50 47.18
N HIS A 7 9.95 12.51 47.90
CA HIS A 7 9.72 11.17 47.34
C HIS A 7 8.37 10.95 46.66
N LEU A 8 7.38 11.84 46.86
CA LEU A 8 6.04 11.68 46.28
C LEU A 8 5.90 12.28 44.87
N LEU A 9 6.87 13.09 44.42
CA LEU A 9 6.84 13.76 43.12
C LEU A 9 7.55 12.99 42.00
N VAL A 10 8.27 11.92 42.31
CA VAL A 10 9.06 11.15 41.31
C VAL A 10 8.26 10.01 40.68
N CYS A 11 7.14 9.59 41.28
CA CYS A 11 6.35 8.46 40.78
C CYS A 11 5.29 8.83 39.72
N MET A 12 5.05 10.13 39.44
CA MET A 12 4.05 10.58 38.46
C MET A 12 4.61 10.92 37.07
N SER A 13 5.92 10.86 36.88
CA SER A 13 6.59 11.23 35.61
C SER A 13 6.85 10.05 34.67
N ILE A 14 6.38 8.85 34.99
CA ILE A 14 6.40 7.71 34.07
C ILE A 14 5.00 7.51 33.48
N ALA A 15 4.49 8.56 32.83
CA ALA A 15 3.45 8.35 31.83
C ALA A 15 4.03 7.31 30.86
N PRO A 16 3.37 6.15 30.65
CA PRO A 16 3.86 5.23 29.65
C PRO A 16 3.75 6.00 28.34
N ILE A 17 4.90 6.35 27.78
CA ILE A 17 5.02 6.68 26.36
C ILE A 17 4.70 5.34 25.70
N ILE A 18 3.40 5.03 25.60
CA ILE A 18 2.88 4.04 24.69
C ILE A 18 3.12 4.68 23.34
N ILE A 19 4.37 4.59 22.88
CA ILE A 19 4.69 4.62 21.47
C ILE A 19 3.83 3.49 20.94
N CYS A 20 2.68 3.85 20.40
CA CYS A 20 1.93 2.98 19.55
C CYS A 20 2.87 2.75 18.35
N GLN A 21 3.80 1.80 18.49
CA GLN A 21 4.46 1.22 17.35
C GLN A 21 3.32 0.57 16.59
N GLN A 22 2.79 1.26 15.59
CA GLN A 22 1.87 0.67 14.64
C GLN A 22 2.67 -0.45 13.98
N ARG A 23 2.54 -1.65 14.53
CA ARG A 23 3.02 -2.87 13.88
C ARG A 23 2.35 -2.91 12.52
N HIS A 24 3.11 -3.22 11.48
CA HIS A 24 2.55 -3.37 10.14
C HIS A 24 1.34 -4.32 10.22
N LYS A 25 0.24 -3.92 9.59
CA LYS A 25 -0.93 -4.78 9.45
C LYS A 25 -0.49 -5.96 8.57
N ASP A 26 -0.66 -7.17 9.07
CA ASP A 26 -0.36 -8.44 8.38
C ASP A 26 -1.63 -9.17 7.93
N LYS A 27 -2.80 -8.77 8.43
CA LYS A 27 -4.12 -9.31 8.06
C LYS A 27 -5.14 -8.21 7.81
N ASP A 28 -6.08 -8.42 6.90
CA ASP A 28 -7.21 -7.51 6.69
C ASP A 28 -8.24 -7.55 7.84
N ASP A 29 -9.33 -6.76 7.72
CA ASP A 29 -10.38 -6.72 8.75
C ASP A 29 -11.22 -8.01 8.83
N ALA A 30 -11.11 -8.88 7.82
CA ALA A 30 -11.69 -10.21 7.77
C ALA A 30 -10.71 -11.32 8.22
N TYR A 31 -9.54 -10.93 8.74
CA TYR A 31 -8.49 -11.83 9.22
C TYR A 31 -7.79 -12.66 8.12
N VAL A 32 -7.85 -12.19 6.87
CA VAL A 32 -7.12 -12.76 5.72
C VAL A 32 -5.71 -12.17 5.67
N ASP A 33 -4.70 -13.01 5.45
CA ASP A 33 -3.30 -12.58 5.35
C ASP A 33 -3.12 -11.59 4.19
N LEU A 34 -2.47 -10.46 4.47
CA LEU A 34 -2.12 -9.45 3.48
C LEU A 34 -0.94 -9.95 2.64
N VAL A 35 -1.07 -9.78 1.33
CA VAL A 35 -0.02 -10.14 0.37
C VAL A 35 1.05 -9.05 0.34
N PRO A 36 2.32 -9.36 0.67
CA PRO A 36 3.43 -8.44 0.49
C PRO A 36 3.67 -8.16 -0.99
N LEU A 37 3.81 -6.88 -1.36
CA LEU A 37 3.97 -6.46 -2.77
C LEU A 37 5.23 -7.05 -3.42
N ASN A 38 6.28 -7.29 -2.65
CA ASN A 38 7.54 -7.90 -3.13
C ASN A 38 7.41 -9.39 -3.50
N LEU A 39 6.31 -10.06 -3.14
CA LEU A 39 6.01 -11.43 -3.59
C LEU A 39 5.28 -11.46 -4.93
N ILE A 40 4.85 -10.30 -5.44
CA ILE A 40 4.16 -10.20 -6.73
C ILE A 40 5.22 -10.14 -7.84
N PRO A 41 5.21 -11.08 -8.81
CA PRO A 41 6.22 -11.12 -9.86
C PRO A 41 6.04 -10.00 -10.88
N GLU A 42 7.10 -9.70 -11.62
CA GLU A 42 7.01 -8.91 -12.84
C GLU A 42 6.32 -9.72 -13.96
N GLY A 43 5.40 -9.08 -14.67
CA GLY A 43 4.60 -9.71 -15.70
C GLY A 43 3.46 -10.58 -15.15
N CYS A 44 2.53 -10.89 -16.04
CA CYS A 44 1.56 -11.96 -15.80
C CYS A 44 2.09 -13.25 -16.40
N SER A 45 2.12 -14.31 -15.59
CA SER A 45 2.54 -15.66 -15.97
C SER A 45 1.62 -16.70 -15.33
N LEU A 46 1.80 -17.97 -15.70
CA LEU A 46 1.08 -19.08 -15.04
C LEU A 46 1.46 -19.19 -13.55
N ASP A 47 2.63 -18.65 -13.17
CA ASP A 47 3.15 -18.65 -11.81
C ASP A 47 2.86 -17.33 -11.07
N SER A 48 2.00 -16.47 -11.62
CA SER A 48 1.60 -15.22 -10.98
C SER A 48 1.01 -15.47 -9.58
N TYR A 49 1.68 -14.93 -8.56
CA TYR A 49 1.29 -15.09 -7.16
C TYR A 49 -0.14 -14.55 -6.94
N TYR A 50 -1.05 -15.44 -6.53
CA TYR A 50 -2.49 -15.18 -6.40
C TYR A 50 -3.18 -14.56 -7.64
N GLY A 51 -2.61 -14.74 -8.84
CA GLY A 51 -3.16 -14.19 -10.08
C GLY A 51 -2.89 -12.69 -10.27
N TYR A 52 -1.87 -12.14 -9.61
CA TYR A 52 -1.41 -10.76 -9.79
C TYR A 52 -0.03 -10.68 -10.45
N GLY A 53 0.24 -9.57 -11.10
CA GLY A 53 1.54 -9.27 -11.71
C GLY A 53 1.82 -7.78 -11.81
N ILE A 54 3.09 -7.40 -11.81
CA ILE A 54 3.53 -6.02 -12.04
C ILE A 54 3.86 -5.84 -13.52
N ILE A 55 3.10 -5.01 -14.22
CA ILE A 55 3.26 -4.74 -15.66
C ILE A 55 3.45 -3.25 -15.85
N ASP A 56 4.52 -2.82 -16.52
CA ASP A 56 4.81 -1.40 -16.77
C ASP A 56 4.75 -0.53 -15.49
N GLY A 57 5.24 -1.08 -14.36
CA GLY A 57 5.22 -0.41 -13.05
C GLY A 57 3.85 -0.36 -12.38
N SER A 58 2.90 -1.16 -12.86
CA SER A 58 1.49 -1.16 -12.49
C SER A 58 1.10 -2.53 -11.94
N LEU A 59 0.54 -2.63 -10.73
CA LEU A 59 -0.13 -3.86 -10.28
C LEU A 59 -1.38 -4.12 -11.13
N GLU A 60 -1.43 -5.29 -11.73
CA GLU A 60 -2.53 -5.76 -12.58
C GLU A 60 -3.07 -7.11 -12.07
N LYS A 61 -4.36 -7.36 -12.32
CA LYS A 61 -4.98 -8.68 -12.08
C LYS A 61 -4.91 -9.48 -13.38
N CYS A 62 -4.21 -10.60 -13.39
CA CYS A 62 -3.74 -11.21 -14.63
C CYS A 62 -4.85 -11.77 -15.54
N ASP A 63 -5.95 -12.25 -14.98
CA ASP A 63 -7.14 -12.65 -15.73
C ASP A 63 -7.71 -11.46 -16.51
N LYS A 64 -7.96 -10.35 -15.81
CA LYS A 64 -8.57 -9.15 -16.37
C LYS A 64 -7.66 -8.39 -17.31
N TYR A 65 -6.37 -8.32 -16.98
CA TYR A 65 -5.36 -7.76 -17.86
C TYR A 65 -5.29 -8.51 -19.20
N SER A 66 -5.29 -9.86 -19.14
CA SER A 66 -5.21 -10.70 -20.35
C SER A 66 -6.48 -10.60 -21.20
N GLU A 67 -7.65 -10.62 -20.57
CA GLU A 67 -8.95 -10.40 -21.22
C GLU A 67 -8.97 -9.06 -21.98
N ALA A 68 -8.54 -7.98 -21.33
CA ALA A 68 -8.52 -6.66 -21.94
C ALA A 68 -7.48 -6.54 -23.07
N LYS A 69 -6.29 -7.15 -22.91
CA LYS A 69 -5.24 -7.13 -23.93
C LYS A 69 -5.61 -7.90 -25.19
N ALA A 70 -6.36 -9.01 -25.06
CA ALA A 70 -6.85 -9.78 -26.20
C ALA A 70 -7.83 -9.00 -27.10
N GLY A 71 -8.40 -7.89 -26.60
CA GLY A 71 -9.39 -7.05 -27.29
C GLY A 71 -8.83 -5.94 -28.18
N GLY A 72 -7.52 -5.64 -28.14
CA GLY A 72 -6.88 -4.62 -28.99
C GLY A 72 -6.62 -3.27 -28.30
N GLU A 73 -5.32 -2.96 -28.17
CA GLU A 73 -4.58 -1.70 -27.89
C GLU A 73 -5.05 -0.65 -26.86
N GLU A 74 -6.29 -0.66 -26.36
CA GLU A 74 -6.66 0.14 -25.18
C GLU A 74 -7.47 -0.68 -24.18
N PHE A 75 -7.06 -0.64 -22.92
CA PHE A 75 -7.82 -1.20 -21.82
C PHE A 75 -9.20 -0.52 -21.75
N SER A 76 -10.25 -1.31 -21.53
CA SER A 76 -11.60 -0.76 -21.39
C SER A 76 -11.65 0.23 -20.21
N SER A 77 -12.49 1.26 -20.32
CA SER A 77 -12.69 2.22 -19.22
C SER A 77 -13.15 1.52 -17.94
N GLU A 78 -13.95 0.46 -18.07
CA GLU A 78 -14.39 -0.37 -16.95
C GLU A 78 -13.22 -1.05 -16.24
N TYR A 79 -12.26 -1.60 -17.00
CA TYR A 79 -11.06 -2.20 -16.41
C TYR A 79 -10.23 -1.15 -15.66
N GLU A 80 -10.03 0.01 -16.26
CA GLU A 80 -9.29 1.11 -15.66
C GLU A 80 -9.95 1.63 -14.38
N GLU A 81 -11.30 1.71 -14.35
CA GLU A 81 -12.06 2.05 -13.15
C GLU A 81 -11.90 1.02 -12.03
N ILE A 82 -11.97 -0.28 -12.36
CA ILE A 82 -11.73 -1.35 -11.40
C ILE A 82 -10.32 -1.22 -10.85
N LYS A 83 -9.30 -1.11 -11.71
CA LYS A 83 -7.90 -0.93 -11.32
C LYS A 83 -7.75 0.26 -10.37
N CYS A 84 -8.36 1.39 -10.68
CA CYS A 84 -8.25 2.59 -9.85
C CYS A 84 -8.93 2.47 -8.49
N ARG A 85 -10.08 1.79 -8.42
CA ARG A 85 -10.82 1.63 -7.17
C ARG A 85 -10.24 0.55 -6.27
N THR A 86 -9.72 -0.54 -6.84
CA THR A 86 -9.37 -1.74 -6.07
C THR A 86 -7.86 -1.95 -5.92
N LEU A 87 -7.05 -1.52 -6.90
CA LEU A 87 -5.62 -1.78 -6.92
C LEU A 87 -4.76 -0.54 -6.63
N ARG A 88 -5.36 0.66 -6.53
CA ARG A 88 -4.61 1.92 -6.36
C ARG A 88 -5.10 2.72 -5.16
N VAL A 89 -4.34 2.66 -4.06
CA VAL A 89 -4.67 3.35 -2.80
C VAL A 89 -4.83 4.85 -3.01
N HIS A 90 -3.92 5.46 -3.77
CA HIS A 90 -3.98 6.87 -4.17
C HIS A 90 -4.15 7.05 -5.68
N GLY A 91 -4.96 6.20 -6.31
CA GLY A 91 -5.32 6.32 -7.73
C GLY A 91 -6.36 7.42 -8.00
N ARG A 92 -6.40 7.90 -9.25
CA ARG A 92 -7.49 8.71 -9.82
C ARG A 92 -7.69 8.38 -11.29
N MET A 93 -8.95 8.42 -11.73
CA MET A 93 -9.26 8.36 -13.15
C MET A 93 -8.95 9.69 -13.83
N LYS A 94 -8.24 9.65 -14.95
CA LYS A 94 -7.99 10.81 -15.83
C LYS A 94 -7.85 10.31 -17.26
N ASN A 95 -8.60 10.91 -18.20
CA ASN A 95 -8.59 10.52 -19.61
C ASN A 95 -8.80 9.01 -19.81
N ASN A 96 -9.78 8.44 -19.10
CA ASN A 96 -10.12 7.01 -19.11
C ASN A 96 -8.99 6.06 -18.67
N LYS A 97 -7.91 6.57 -18.09
CA LYS A 97 -6.82 5.77 -17.51
C LYS A 97 -6.71 6.03 -16.02
N CYS A 98 -6.36 5.01 -15.28
CA CYS A 98 -6.03 5.15 -13.89
C CYS A 98 -4.58 5.62 -13.74
N GLU A 99 -4.38 6.75 -13.07
CA GLU A 99 -3.06 7.27 -12.71
C GLU A 99 -2.96 7.54 -11.21
N CYS A 100 -1.74 7.59 -10.66
CA CYS A 100 -1.56 8.03 -9.28
C CYS A 100 -1.89 9.51 -9.13
N LYS A 101 -2.48 9.89 -7.99
CA LYS A 101 -2.67 11.29 -7.61
C LYS A 101 -1.30 12.00 -7.55
N PRO A 102 -1.24 13.32 -7.78
CA PRO A 102 0.01 14.08 -7.67
C PRO A 102 0.69 13.83 -6.33
N GLY A 103 2.01 13.60 -6.36
CA GLY A 103 2.79 13.28 -5.15
C GLY A 103 2.90 11.79 -4.85
N TRP A 104 2.16 10.91 -5.53
CA TRP A 104 2.18 9.46 -5.32
C TRP A 104 2.75 8.69 -6.51
N LYS A 105 3.37 7.53 -6.23
CA LYS A 105 3.99 6.63 -7.21
C LYS A 105 3.91 5.16 -6.74
N GLY A 106 4.49 4.28 -7.55
CA GLY A 106 4.62 2.86 -7.26
C GLY A 106 3.44 2.02 -7.78
N PRO A 107 3.55 0.68 -7.73
CA PRO A 107 2.62 -0.21 -8.40
C PRO A 107 1.21 -0.22 -7.83
N ILE A 108 0.97 0.34 -6.65
CA ILE A 108 -0.36 0.52 -6.06
C ILE A 108 -0.62 1.97 -5.61
N CYS A 109 0.19 2.93 -6.09
CA CYS A 109 0.15 4.33 -5.66
C CYS A 109 0.31 4.52 -4.14
N ASN A 110 1.15 3.74 -3.49
CA ASN A 110 1.39 3.77 -2.03
C ASN A 110 2.64 4.55 -1.63
N GLU A 111 3.54 4.84 -2.57
CA GLU A 111 4.79 5.54 -2.30
C GLU A 111 4.63 7.03 -2.52
N TYR A 112 5.13 7.85 -1.59
CA TYR A 112 5.11 9.30 -1.73
C TYR A 112 6.45 9.79 -2.28
N TYR A 113 6.44 10.72 -3.25
CA TYR A 113 7.67 11.26 -3.84
C TYR A 113 8.58 11.98 -2.83
N GLY A 114 8.02 12.52 -1.75
CA GLY A 114 8.79 13.15 -0.68
C GLY A 114 9.50 12.17 0.25
N CYS A 115 9.28 10.86 0.11
CA CYS A 115 9.98 9.86 0.90
C CYS A 115 11.29 9.43 0.21
N PRO A 116 12.39 9.24 0.97
CA PRO A 116 13.61 8.62 0.43
C PRO A 116 13.34 7.23 -0.13
N THR A 117 14.19 6.75 -1.04
CA THR A 117 14.12 5.38 -1.57
C THR A 117 14.10 4.35 -0.43
N GLY A 118 13.18 3.38 -0.48
CA GLY A 118 12.99 2.39 0.59
C GLY A 118 12.02 2.83 1.70
N PHE A 119 11.39 4.01 1.57
CA PHE A 119 10.43 4.53 2.54
C PHE A 119 9.13 4.99 1.86
N SER A 120 8.01 4.77 2.54
CA SER A 120 6.68 5.32 2.23
C SER A 120 6.13 6.07 3.45
N LEU A 121 5.06 6.84 3.26
CA LEU A 121 4.42 7.58 4.36
C LEU A 121 3.89 6.67 5.48
N TYR A 122 3.65 5.40 5.17
CA TYR A 122 3.03 4.46 6.10
C TYR A 122 3.97 3.35 6.57
N ASN A 123 5.04 3.01 5.83
CA ASN A 123 6.00 1.93 6.15
C ASN A 123 7.34 2.08 5.38
N SER A 124 8.39 1.36 5.77
CA SER A 124 9.52 1.07 4.87
C SER A 124 9.07 0.14 3.73
N VAL A 125 9.49 0.41 2.49
CA VAL A 125 9.20 -0.39 1.29
C VAL A 125 10.41 -1.19 0.85
#